data_AF-D8Q0M0-F1
#
_entry.id   AF-D8Q0M0-F1
#
_cell.length_a   1.000
_cell.length_b   1.000
_cell.length_c   1.000
_cell.angle_alpha   90.00
_cell.angle_beta   90.00
_cell.angle_gamma   90.00
#
_symmetry.space_group_name_H-M   'P 1'
#
loop_
_entity.id
_entity.type
_entity.pdbx_description
1 polymer ?
#
loop_
_entity_poly.entity_id
_entity_poly.type
_entity_poly.pdbx_seq_one_letter_code
_entity_poly.pdbx_strand_id
1 'polypeptide(L)'
;VHQLLLSVRALLDALRQWSEERMDETQVSDAYVNFGNNFNTTITEFRALRIDMDDLLKIPDELRSSLENCLAEDQTPRTLDVYLPPVNKTMKKLLQGLADRQHMYRQVM
;
A
#
# COMPACT_ATOMS: atom_id res chain seq x y z
N VAL A 1 -5.21 -11.72 4.74
CA VAL A 1 -4.45 -11.48 3.48
C VAL A 1 -5.28 -10.95 2.30
N HIS A 2 -6.45 -11.50 1.93
CA HIS A 2 -7.25 -10.99 0.79
C HIS A 2 -7.60 -9.49 0.89
N GLN A 3 -7.88 -8.99 2.10
CA GLN A 3 -8.24 -7.58 2.33
C GLN A 3 -7.09 -6.59 2.10
N LEU A 4 -5.84 -7.01 2.33
CA LEU A 4 -4.67 -6.15 2.10
C LEU A 4 -4.40 -5.95 0.61
N LEU A 5 -4.51 -7.01 -0.20
CA LEU A 5 -4.37 -6.91 -1.66
C LEU A 5 -5.45 -6.03 -2.29
N LEU A 6 -6.69 -6.16 -1.80
CA LEU A 6 -7.81 -5.33 -2.26
C LEU A 6 -7.59 -3.85 -1.93
N SER A 7 -7.16 -3.53 -0.71
CA SER A 7 -6.89 -2.15 -0.29
C SER A 7 -5.70 -1.53 -1.03
N VAL A 8 -4.65 -2.31 -1.32
CA VAL A 8 -3.55 -1.89 -2.22
C VAL A 8 -4.06 -1.49 -3.59
N ARG A 9 -4.89 -2.33 -4.20
CA ARG A 9 -5.45 -2.05 -5.52
C ARG A 9 -6.34 -0.81 -5.48
N ALA A 10 -7.18 -0.68 -4.44
CA ALA A 10 -8.03 0.49 -4.24
C ALA A 10 -7.22 1.78 -4.11
N LEU A 11 -6.10 1.77 -3.40
CA LEU A 11 -5.22 2.93 -3.26
C LEU A 11 -4.60 3.36 -4.60
N LEU A 12 -4.12 2.40 -5.40
CA LEU A 12 -3.58 2.69 -6.74
C LEU A 12 -4.66 3.22 -7.70
N ASP A 13 -5.87 2.66 -7.61
CA ASP A 13 -7.01 3.12 -8.40
C ASP A 13 -7.40 4.56 -8.01
N ALA A 14 -7.43 4.85 -6.71
CA ALA A 14 -7.71 6.19 -6.19
C ALA A 14 -6.68 7.22 -6.67
N LEU A 15 -5.39 6.90 -6.63
CA LEU A 15 -4.32 7.75 -7.17
C LEU A 15 -4.49 8.04 -8.67
N ARG A 16 -4.87 7.02 -9.43
CA ARG A 16 -5.12 7.17 -10.86
C ARG A 16 -6.33 8.07 -11.11
N GLN A 17 -7.43 7.87 -10.40
CA GLN A 17 -8.62 8.72 -10.50
C GLN A 17 -8.34 10.16 -10.07
N TRP A 18 -7.52 10.37 -9.04
CA TRP A 18 -7.08 11.70 -8.62
C TRP A 18 -6.30 12.41 -9.72
N SER A 19 -5.40 11.71 -10.42
CA SER A 19 -4.68 12.29 -11.56
C SER A 19 -5.55 12.61 -12.78
N GLU A 20 -6.75 12.01 -12.85
CA GLU A 20 -7.76 12.27 -13.89
C GLU A 20 -8.77 13.34 -13.44
N GLU A 21 -8.52 14.05 -12.32
CA GLU A 21 -9.45 15.01 -11.67
C GLU A 21 -10.82 14.39 -11.32
N ARG A 22 -10.85 13.07 -11.11
CA ARG A 22 -12.07 12.31 -10.77
C ARG A 22 -12.21 12.00 -9.28
N MET A 23 -11.14 12.19 -8.51
CA MET A 23 -11.12 12.02 -7.06
C MET A 23 -10.38 13.17 -6.39
N ASP A 24 -10.86 13.56 -5.22
CA ASP A 24 -10.19 14.54 -4.38
C ASP A 24 -9.09 13.91 -3.51
N GLU A 25 -8.18 14.75 -3.04
CA GLU A 25 -7.12 14.37 -2.08
C GLU A 25 -7.68 13.61 -0.87
N THR A 26 -8.82 14.05 -0.33
CA THR A 26 -9.49 13.41 0.81
C THR A 26 -9.83 11.95 0.52
N GLN A 27 -10.29 11.63 -0.69
CA GLN A 27 -10.66 10.27 -1.08
C GLN A 27 -9.42 9.37 -1.22
N VAL A 28 -8.31 9.92 -1.70
CA VAL A 28 -7.01 9.22 -1.74
C VAL A 28 -6.51 8.95 -0.32
N SER A 29 -6.64 9.94 0.58
CA SER A 29 -6.29 9.83 1.99
C SER A 29 -7.11 8.76 2.72
N ASP A 30 -8.42 8.70 2.48
CA ASP A 30 -9.30 7.65 3.00
C ASP A 30 -8.89 6.26 2.53
N ALA A 31 -8.53 6.11 1.25
CA ALA A 31 -8.02 4.85 0.71
C ALA A 31 -6.70 4.43 1.39
N TYR A 32 -5.81 5.39 1.68
CA TYR A 32 -4.56 5.15 2.41
C TYR A 32 -4.80 4.72 3.86
N VAL A 33 -5.73 5.36 4.57
CA VAL A 33 -6.12 4.96 5.93
C VAL A 33 -6.68 3.54 5.94
N ASN A 34 -7.54 3.20 4.98
CA ASN A 34 -8.08 1.85 4.85
C ASN A 34 -6.98 0.81 4.56
N PHE A 35 -6.01 1.14 3.70
CA PHE A 35 -4.82 0.32 3.48
C PHE A 35 -4.03 0.11 4.78
N GLY A 36 -3.75 1.18 5.53
CA GLY A 36 -3.01 1.11 6.79
C GLY A 36 -3.69 0.23 7.84
N ASN A 37 -5.01 0.33 7.96
CA ASN A 37 -5.80 -0.52 8.86
C ASN A 37 -5.72 -2.00 8.48
N ASN A 38 -5.88 -2.33 7.20
CA ASN A 38 -5.76 -3.71 6.71
C ASN A 38 -4.34 -4.25 6.85
N PHE A 39 -3.34 -3.39 6.65
CA PHE A 39 -1.94 -3.72 6.83
C PHE A 39 -1.67 -4.08 8.30
N ASN A 40 -2.08 -3.23 9.25
CA ASN A 40 -1.86 -3.47 10.67
C ASN A 40 -2.55 -4.75 11.18
N THR A 41 -3.78 -5.03 10.71
CA THR A 41 -4.47 -6.29 10.97
C THR A 41 -3.66 -7.48 10.46
N THR A 42 -3.17 -7.41 9.22
CA THR A 42 -2.36 -8.48 8.62
C THR A 42 -1.05 -8.70 9.38
N ILE A 43 -0.35 -7.61 9.77
CA ILE A 43 0.87 -7.69 10.58
C ILE A 43 0.60 -8.36 11.92
N THR A 44 -0.51 -8.02 12.57
CA THR A 44 -0.91 -8.61 13.85
C THR A 44 -1.17 -10.12 13.72
N GLU A 45 -1.87 -10.54 12.66
CA GLU A 45 -2.10 -11.96 12.34
C GLU A 45 -0.77 -12.72 12.13
N PHE A 46 0.15 -12.18 11.33
CA PHE A 46 1.45 -12.81 11.08
C PHE A 46 2.34 -12.85 12.34
N ARG A 47 2.33 -11.79 13.16
CA ARG A 47 3.07 -11.76 14.43
C ARG A 47 2.57 -12.80 15.42
N ALA A 48 1.26 -13.06 15.46
CA ALA A 48 0.69 -14.13 16.28
C ALA A 48 1.25 -15.52 15.90
N LEU A 49 1.64 -15.69 14.63
CA LEU A 49 2.26 -16.90 14.08
C LEU A 49 3.79 -16.89 14.22
N ARG A 50 4.37 -15.93 14.96
CA ARG A 50 5.82 -15.69 15.08
C ARG A 50 6.54 -15.49 13.75
N ILE A 51 5.84 -14.99 12.74
CA ILE A 51 6.42 -14.58 11.48
C ILE A 51 6.86 -13.12 11.63
N ASP A 52 8.16 -12.88 11.46
CA ASP A 52 8.73 -11.53 11.49
C ASP A 52 8.20 -10.71 10.31
N MET A 53 7.84 -9.45 10.56
CA MET A 53 7.31 -8.50 9.57
C MET A 53 8.03 -7.13 9.63
N ASP A 54 9.16 -7.03 10.33
CA ASP A 54 9.80 -5.74 10.64
C ASP A 54 10.21 -4.97 9.37
N ASP A 55 10.66 -5.69 8.33
CA ASP A 55 11.01 -5.11 7.03
C ASP A 55 9.83 -4.44 6.32
N LEU A 56 8.60 -4.92 6.59
CA LEU A 56 7.38 -4.40 6.00
C LEU A 56 6.81 -3.22 6.80
N LEU A 57 7.20 -3.01 8.05
CA LEU A 57 6.65 -1.92 8.89
C LEU A 57 6.94 -0.53 8.34
N LYS A 58 7.98 -0.39 7.51
CA LYS A 58 8.34 0.88 6.85
C LYS A 58 7.45 1.21 5.65
N ILE A 59 6.68 0.24 5.14
CA ILE A 59 5.89 0.40 3.92
C ILE A 59 4.81 1.49 4.05
N PRO A 60 3.99 1.55 5.10
CA PRO A 60 3.01 2.61 5.26
C PRO A 60 3.66 4.00 5.27
N ASP A 61 4.80 4.15 5.94
CA ASP A 61 5.54 5.41 6.03
C ASP A 61 6.13 5.83 4.66
N GLU A 62 6.77 4.90 3.94
CA GLU A 62 7.26 5.13 2.58
C GLU A 62 6.14 5.55 1.62
N LEU A 63 4.97 4.92 1.73
CA LEU A 63 3.79 5.27 0.94
C LEU A 63 3.26 6.63 1.32
N ARG A 64 3.11 6.92 2.61
CA ARG A 64 2.64 8.21 3.11
C ARG A 64 3.48 9.35 2.55
N SER A 65 4.79 9.25 2.65
CA SER A 65 5.69 10.28 2.13
C SER A 65 5.54 10.45 0.62
N SER A 66 5.40 9.35 -0.13
CA SER A 66 5.17 9.41 -1.58
C SER A 66 3.82 10.04 -1.94
N LEU A 67 2.77 9.73 -1.16
CA LEU A 67 1.43 10.28 -1.33
C LEU A 67 1.39 11.76 -1.00
N GLU A 68 1.94 12.18 0.14
CA GLU A 68 1.99 13.59 0.55
C GLU A 68 2.73 14.44 -0.48
N ASN A 69 3.86 13.95 -1.01
CA ASN A 69 4.58 14.65 -2.09
C ASN A 69 3.78 14.68 -3.40
N CYS A 70 3.04 13.62 -3.73
CA CYS A 70 2.22 13.56 -4.93
C CYS A 70 1.02 14.51 -4.84
N LEU A 71 0.34 14.52 -3.69
CA LEU A 71 -0.86 15.32 -3.44
C LEU A 71 -0.55 16.82 -3.26
N ALA A 72 0.69 17.15 -2.90
CA ALA A 72 1.17 18.54 -2.83
C ALA A 72 1.42 19.18 -4.21
N GLU A 73 1.45 18.38 -5.27
CA GLU A 73 1.68 18.81 -6.66
C GLU A 73 0.35 18.94 -7.42
N ASP A 74 0.40 19.45 -8.66
CA ASP A 74 -0.79 19.59 -9.49
C ASP A 74 -1.43 18.22 -9.79
N GLN A 75 -2.77 18.16 -9.75
CA GLN A 75 -3.58 16.97 -10.03
C GLN A 75 -3.53 16.59 -11.52
N THR A 76 -2.38 16.06 -11.97
CA THR A 76 -2.17 15.71 -13.38
C THR A 76 -1.62 14.31 -13.55
N PRO A 77 -1.90 13.63 -14.69
CA PRO A 77 -1.32 12.32 -14.99
C PRO A 77 0.21 12.35 -14.99
N ARG A 78 0.81 13.48 -15.37
CA ARG A 78 2.26 13.67 -15.41
C ARG A 78 2.87 13.65 -14.01
N THR A 79 2.22 14.30 -13.05
CA THR A 79 2.59 14.22 -11.63
C THR A 79 2.57 12.77 -11.17
N LEU A 80 1.47 12.06 -11.45
CA LEU A 80 1.31 10.67 -11.06
C LEU A 80 2.39 9.74 -11.68
N ASP A 81 2.78 9.96 -12.94
CA ASP A 81 3.84 9.18 -13.59
C ASP A 81 5.21 9.29 -12.88
N VAL A 82 5.47 10.40 -12.19
CA VAL A 82 6.70 10.59 -11.40
C VAL A 82 6.65 9.80 -10.09
N TYR A 83 5.48 9.72 -9.46
CA TYR A 83 5.29 9.07 -8.16
C TYR A 83 4.84 7.60 -8.24
N LEU A 84 4.35 7.13 -9.38
CA LEU A 84 4.00 5.72 -9.61
C LEU A 84 5.19 4.77 -9.46
N PRO A 85 6.40 5.06 -9.95
CA PRO A 85 7.55 4.18 -9.79
C PRO A 85 7.90 3.85 -8.32
N PRO A 86 8.06 4.81 -7.40
CA PRO A 86 8.31 4.50 -5.99
C PRO A 86 7.14 3.78 -5.33
N VAL A 87 5.89 4.20 -5.58
CA VAL A 87 4.70 3.53 -5.03
C VAL A 87 4.64 2.07 -5.49
N ASN A 88 4.84 1.80 -6.79
CA ASN A 88 4.88 0.45 -7.34
C ASN A 88 6.01 -0.40 -6.75
N LYS A 89 7.16 0.20 -6.46
CA LYS A 89 8.28 -0.50 -5.82
C LYS A 89 7.92 -0.93 -4.40
N THR A 90 7.32 -0.04 -3.62
CA THR A 90 6.89 -0.34 -2.24
C THR A 90 5.76 -1.38 -2.23
N MET A 91 4.82 -1.29 -3.19
CA MET A 91 3.79 -2.31 -3.38
C MET A 91 4.37 -3.68 -3.75
N LYS A 92 5.35 -3.74 -4.66
CA LYS A 92 6.01 -5.00 -4.99
C LYS A 92 6.72 -5.61 -3.79
N LYS A 93 7.42 -4.80 -2.97
CA LYS A 93 8.02 -5.28 -1.71
C LYS A 93 6.97 -5.90 -0.79
N LEU A 94 5.81 -5.24 -0.65
CA LEU A 94 4.70 -5.75 0.16
C LEU A 94 4.21 -7.11 -0.34
N LEU A 95 3.94 -7.20 -1.64
CA LEU A 95 3.44 -8.42 -2.27
C LEU A 95 4.44 -9.57 -2.15
N GLN A 96 5.73 -9.30 -2.38
CA GLN A 96 6.79 -10.28 -2.23
C GLN A 96 6.90 -10.74 -0.78
N GLY A 97 6.95 -9.80 0.17
CA GLY A 97 7.03 -10.12 1.59
C GLY A 97 5.83 -10.92 2.10
N LEU A 98 4.63 -10.66 1.57
CA LEU A 98 3.44 -11.45 1.84
C LEU A 98 3.50 -12.83 1.18
N ALA A 99 3.96 -12.92 -0.07
CA ALA A 99 4.04 -14.18 -0.81
C ALA A 99 5.03 -15.15 -0.16
N ASP A 100 6.22 -14.66 0.22
CA ASP A 100 7.25 -15.46 0.90
C ASP A 100 6.71 -16.02 2.22
N ARG A 101 5.95 -15.21 2.96
CA ARG A 101 5.36 -15.62 4.24
C ARG A 101 4.12 -16.49 4.10
N GLN A 102 3.33 -16.29 3.04
CA GLN A 102 2.25 -17.21 2.68
C GLN A 102 2.80 -18.58 2.31
N HIS A 103 3.98 -18.65 1.68
CA HIS A 103 4.65 -19.90 1.42
C HIS A 103 5.05 -20.58 2.73
N MET A 104 5.66 -19.85 3.67
CA MET A 104 5.98 -20.37 5.02
C MET A 104 4.73 -20.86 5.77
N TYR A 105 3.64 -20.10 5.75
CA TYR A 105 2.37 -20.47 6.38
C TYR A 105 1.80 -21.78 5.82
N ARG A 106 1.91 -22.00 4.51
CA ARG A 106 1.48 -23.25 3.85
C ARG A 106 2.39 -24.45 4.14
N GLN A 107 3.61 -24.25 4.63
CA GLN A 107 4.50 -25.36 5.01
C GLN A 107 4.35 -25.76 6.49
N VAL A 108 3.77 -24.90 7.33
CA VAL A 108 3.53 -25.15 8.76
C VAL A 108 2.15 -25.78 9.01
N MET A 109 1.23 -25.69 8.05
CA MET A 109 -0.04 -26.42 8.00
C MET A 109 0.10 -27.75 7.26
#